data_AF-A0A951J0E2-F1
#
_entry.id   AF-A0A951J0E2-F1
#
_cell.length_a   1.000
_cell.length_b   1.000
_cell.length_c   1.000
_cell.angle_alpha   90.00
_cell.angle_beta   90.00
_cell.angle_gamma   90.00
#
_symmetry.space_group_name_H-M   'P 1'
#
loop_
_entity.id
_entity.type
_entity.pdbx_description
1 polymer ?
#
loop_
_entity_poly.entity_id
_entity_poly.type
_entity_poly.pdbx_seq_one_letter_code
_entity_poly.pdbx_strand_id
1 'polypeptide(L)'
;MKALKKFIPCLALLLGISCVAEREQENSFYLNQIARISISTPQQIFFSENLSQALPVDVRYFDESNRPLFTNQNIPFELFLTDSLIEAPSLDLSRPGTYRLRAAFPTRERTFSNDVEIQVVGPDYIQEIRLDFSDETRNSFAVADNNTMDFRVRVFGPEGEITGLEDQILRNLELQVGEQVSSSLQNIRIRETGSLKVKARIFGVESNELQIESREDIVYPVKEMPIIFHVFSNGPNISEAQMANEISKVNAAFANTIRTSFRSNVNAVNGYFRFRLADRAPDGSMLQTVGYNRIEVASDFSDDSPEYLQTKFDEMWDPNRYINVFIESIGFAAGFAYLPTLSEGVIPGLQVNSNPDPVINYPYSISLDYRFAIEQSNPNPHVLAHEMGHYLGLYHTFQNCGPGDYVDDTKPHSIDNLSGNAVFNNNRRSCLGENFISTNFMDYVVNVDHFTFDQRERMNAVYDFGLFVPRAENQTSRISSFKKGTLDRSIEPIICNF
;
A
#
# COMPACT_ATOMS: atom_id res chain seq x y z
N MET A 1 45.98 76.01 54.66
CA MET A 1 46.49 74.77 54.03
C MET A 1 45.36 74.11 53.25
N LYS A 2 45.56 73.92 51.92
CA LYS A 2 45.03 72.91 50.97
C LYS A 2 43.59 72.33 51.16
N ALA A 3 42.74 72.03 50.17
CA ALA A 3 42.66 72.19 48.71
C ALA A 3 41.37 71.48 48.20
N LEU A 4 40.90 71.81 46.97
CA LEU A 4 39.99 71.03 46.06
C LEU A 4 38.51 70.83 46.51
N LYS A 5 37.45 70.82 45.67
CA LYS A 5 37.24 70.81 44.20
C LYS A 5 35.74 71.06 43.87
N LYS A 6 35.48 71.86 42.81
CA LYS A 6 34.47 71.79 41.70
C LYS A 6 33.04 71.25 41.96
N PHE A 7 31.96 71.99 41.67
CA PHE A 7 31.30 72.30 40.36
C PHE A 7 30.80 71.07 39.57
N ILE A 8 29.46 70.99 39.36
CA ILE A 8 28.72 70.83 38.07
C ILE A 8 27.30 70.24 38.28
N PRO A 9 26.23 70.86 37.75
CA PRO A 9 24.93 70.25 37.44
C PRO A 9 24.83 69.85 35.93
N CYS A 10 23.75 69.16 35.54
CA CYS A 10 23.41 68.65 34.18
C CYS A 10 23.91 67.25 33.83
N LEU A 11 23.22 66.23 34.35
CA LEU A 11 23.31 64.84 33.87
C LEU A 11 21.89 64.25 33.74
N ALA A 12 21.06 64.80 32.85
CA ALA A 12 19.71 64.27 32.61
C ALA A 12 19.23 64.34 31.14
N LEU A 13 20.07 64.76 30.18
CA LEU A 13 19.63 64.93 28.78
C LEU A 13 20.46 64.17 27.73
N LEU A 14 21.38 63.29 28.13
CA LEU A 14 22.33 62.65 27.20
C LEU A 14 22.24 61.12 27.10
N LEU A 15 21.41 60.46 27.91
CA LEU A 15 21.31 58.99 27.92
C LEU A 15 20.30 58.42 26.90
N GLY A 16 19.50 59.26 26.24
CA GLY A 16 18.59 58.84 25.17
C GLY A 16 19.19 58.90 23.75
N ILE A 17 20.36 59.53 23.58
CA ILE A 17 20.97 59.77 22.26
C ILE A 17 22.07 58.75 21.95
N SER A 18 22.75 58.19 22.96
CA SER A 18 23.89 57.28 22.71
C SER A 18 23.47 55.89 22.21
N CYS A 19 22.30 55.39 22.59
CA CYS A 19 21.83 54.07 22.13
C CYS A 19 21.38 54.09 20.65
N VAL A 20 20.97 55.25 20.13
CA VAL A 20 20.62 55.45 18.71
C VAL A 20 21.88 55.63 17.87
N ALA A 21 22.87 56.35 18.38
CA ALA A 21 24.12 56.65 17.67
C ALA A 21 25.06 55.43 17.53
N GLU A 22 25.12 54.52 18.51
CA GLU A 22 25.95 53.31 18.40
C GLU A 22 25.39 52.29 17.40
N ARG A 23 24.06 52.25 17.18
CA ARG A 23 23.45 51.47 16.08
C ARG A 23 23.67 52.09 14.69
N GLU A 24 23.96 53.38 14.57
CA GLU A 24 24.16 54.06 13.28
C GLU A 24 25.52 53.72 12.64
N GLN A 25 26.57 53.47 13.44
CA GLN A 25 27.93 53.34 12.90
C GLN A 25 28.23 51.97 12.27
N GLU A 26 27.69 50.87 12.80
CA GLU A 26 27.78 49.53 12.19
C GLU A 26 26.81 49.33 11.01
N ASN A 27 25.64 49.99 11.02
CA ASN A 27 24.68 49.91 9.92
C ASN A 27 25.05 50.79 8.71
N SER A 28 25.93 51.80 8.89
CA SER A 28 26.32 52.78 7.84
C SER A 28 26.92 52.17 6.57
N PHE A 29 27.59 51.02 6.64
CA PHE A 29 28.18 50.39 5.45
C PHE A 29 27.14 49.65 4.59
N TYR A 30 26.17 49.01 5.24
CA TYR A 30 25.03 48.34 4.60
C TYR A 30 24.04 49.35 4.00
N LEU A 31 23.86 50.48 4.70
CA LEU A 31 22.91 51.54 4.37
C LEU A 31 23.06 52.13 2.96
N ASN A 32 24.28 52.19 2.42
CA ASN A 32 24.53 52.77 1.08
C ASN A 32 24.39 51.77 -0.08
N GLN A 33 24.23 50.47 0.21
CA GLN A 33 24.18 49.44 -0.84
C GLN A 33 22.75 48.93 -1.07
N ILE A 34 21.88 48.98 -0.05
CA ILE A 34 20.51 48.50 -0.13
C ILE A 34 19.62 49.57 -0.77
N ALA A 35 19.20 49.34 -2.02
CA ALA A 35 18.22 50.19 -2.71
C ALA A 35 16.78 49.68 -2.55
N ARG A 36 16.60 48.36 -2.38
CA ARG A 36 15.27 47.74 -2.27
C ARG A 36 15.29 46.57 -1.29
N ILE A 37 14.21 46.46 -0.52
CA ILE A 37 13.89 45.31 0.32
C ILE A 37 12.65 44.61 -0.26
N SER A 38 12.58 43.29 -0.16
CA SER A 38 11.42 42.50 -0.56
C SER A 38 11.14 41.45 0.49
N ILE A 39 9.86 41.17 0.71
CA ILE A 39 9.43 40.09 1.58
C ILE A 39 8.56 39.11 0.83
N SER A 40 8.57 37.87 1.29
CA SER A 40 7.62 36.85 0.87
C SER A 40 7.29 35.93 2.03
N THR A 41 6.11 35.32 1.96
CA THR A 41 5.70 34.26 2.87
C THR A 41 5.09 33.14 2.04
N PRO A 42 5.37 31.87 2.37
CA PRO A 42 4.75 30.74 1.69
C PRO A 42 3.25 30.63 1.97
N GLN A 43 2.75 31.23 3.06
CA GLN A 43 1.37 31.07 3.52
C GLN A 43 0.67 32.43 3.72
N GLN A 44 -0.40 32.67 2.98
CA GLN A 44 -1.15 33.93 3.03
C GLN A 44 -2.57 33.76 3.58
N ILE A 45 -3.05 32.54 3.75
CA ILE A 45 -4.39 32.26 4.30
C ILE A 45 -4.21 31.46 5.58
N PHE A 46 -4.98 31.77 6.63
CA PHE A 46 -5.01 31.07 7.90
C PHE A 46 -6.46 30.95 8.38
N PHE A 47 -6.85 29.83 9.00
CA PHE A 47 -8.14 29.75 9.67
C PHE A 47 -8.11 30.46 11.01
N SER A 48 -9.26 31.00 11.41
CA SER A 48 -9.43 31.65 12.70
C SER A 48 -9.38 30.62 13.84
N GLU A 49 -8.49 30.84 14.80
CA GLU A 49 -8.27 29.97 15.95
C GLU A 49 -7.94 30.83 17.19
N ASN A 50 -8.21 30.34 18.40
CA ASN A 50 -7.86 31.06 19.63
C ASN A 50 -6.38 30.86 20.01
N LEU A 51 -5.46 31.18 19.09
CA LEU A 51 -4.01 31.10 19.29
C LEU A 51 -3.26 32.12 18.41
N SER A 52 -1.98 32.32 18.72
CA SER A 52 -1.07 33.08 17.85
C SER A 52 -0.15 32.14 17.09
N GLN A 53 0.06 32.41 15.80
CA GLN A 53 0.92 31.61 14.93
C GLN A 53 2.11 32.45 14.44
N ALA A 54 3.31 31.86 14.47
CA ALA A 54 4.47 32.48 13.85
C ALA A 54 4.33 32.48 12.32
N LEU A 55 4.64 33.61 11.70
CA LEU A 55 4.66 33.80 10.26
C LEU A 55 6.08 33.55 9.74
N PRO A 56 6.30 32.56 8.86
CA PRO A 56 7.56 32.44 8.15
C PRO A 56 7.68 33.57 7.13
N VAL A 57 8.65 34.45 7.33
CA VAL A 57 8.91 35.60 6.44
C VAL A 57 10.32 35.48 5.88
N ASP A 58 10.43 35.38 4.55
CA ASP A 58 11.70 35.50 3.83
C ASP A 58 11.92 36.96 3.47
N VAL A 59 13.09 37.49 3.79
CA VAL A 59 13.46 38.90 3.55
C VAL A 59 14.69 38.95 2.67
N ARG A 60 14.61 39.69 1.56
CA ARG A 60 15.69 39.85 0.60
C ARG A 60 16.02 41.30 0.35
N TYR A 61 17.30 41.58 0.16
CA TYR A 61 17.83 42.91 -0.09
C TYR A 61 18.45 42.98 -1.49
N PHE A 62 18.31 44.13 -2.14
CA PHE A 62 18.81 44.35 -3.49
C PHE A 62 19.51 45.69 -3.63
N ASP A 63 20.50 45.76 -4.51
CA ASP A 63 21.14 47.01 -4.93
C ASP A 63 20.31 47.78 -5.97
N GLU A 64 20.79 48.96 -6.39
CA GLU A 64 20.12 49.79 -7.42
C GLU A 64 19.99 49.08 -8.78
N SER A 65 20.87 48.10 -9.05
CA SER A 65 20.84 47.26 -10.25
C SER A 65 19.98 46.00 -10.08
N ASN A 66 19.22 45.91 -8.98
CA ASN A 66 18.34 44.81 -8.63
C ASN A 66 19.06 43.46 -8.41
N ARG A 67 20.35 43.49 -8.05
CA ARG A 67 21.12 42.29 -7.70
C ARG A 67 20.93 41.96 -6.22
N PRO A 68 20.73 40.68 -5.86
CA PRO A 68 20.56 40.29 -4.46
C PRO A 68 21.84 40.57 -3.68
N LEU A 69 21.66 41.15 -2.49
CA LEU A 69 22.73 41.46 -1.55
C LEU A 69 22.62 40.57 -0.31
N PHE A 70 23.76 40.39 0.37
CA PHE A 70 23.80 39.88 1.75
C PHE A 70 23.11 38.52 1.96
N THR A 71 23.27 37.59 1.01
CA THR A 71 22.60 36.28 1.01
C THR A 71 22.90 35.39 2.23
N ASN A 72 23.95 35.69 3.01
CA ASN A 72 24.37 34.93 4.19
C ASN A 72 24.58 35.81 5.45
N GLN A 73 23.99 37.01 5.51
CA GLN A 73 24.14 37.92 6.65
C GLN A 73 22.78 38.28 7.25
N ASN A 74 22.70 38.27 8.58
CA ASN A 74 21.50 38.64 9.31
C ASN A 74 21.43 40.17 9.44
N ILE A 75 20.67 40.78 8.55
CA ILE A 75 20.47 42.24 8.52
C ILE A 75 19.21 42.58 9.32
N PRO A 76 19.25 43.56 10.25
CA PRO A 76 18.08 43.93 11.02
C PRO A 76 17.02 44.60 10.15
N PHE A 77 15.75 44.23 10.36
CA PHE A 77 14.59 44.87 9.73
C PHE A 77 13.47 45.05 10.74
N GLU A 78 12.61 46.03 10.51
CA GLU A 78 11.37 46.26 11.24
C GLU A 78 10.23 45.58 10.49
N LEU A 79 9.36 44.83 11.19
CA LEU A 79 8.16 44.26 10.59
C LEU A 79 6.93 45.04 10.99
N PHE A 80 6.04 45.26 10.05
CA PHE A 80 4.75 45.87 10.28
C PHE A 80 3.66 44.91 9.84
N LEU A 81 2.68 44.72 10.72
CA LEU A 81 1.42 44.07 10.38
C LEU A 81 0.33 45.13 10.33
N THR A 82 -0.19 45.33 9.14
CA THR A 82 -0.99 46.49 8.74
C THR A 82 -0.21 47.77 9.04
N ASP A 83 -0.51 48.46 10.14
CA ASP A 83 0.14 49.71 10.52
C ASP A 83 0.89 49.65 11.85
N SER A 84 0.91 48.48 12.51
CA SER A 84 1.58 48.30 13.80
C SER A 84 2.94 47.65 13.62
N LEU A 85 3.97 48.26 14.22
CA LEU A 85 5.29 47.63 14.37
C LEU A 85 5.14 46.40 15.27
N ILE A 86 5.63 45.25 14.81
CA ILE A 86 5.62 43.99 15.57
C ILE A 86 7.05 43.56 15.90
N GLU A 87 7.27 43.07 17.11
CA GLU A 87 8.58 42.61 17.58
C GLU A 87 8.96 41.23 17.04
N ALA A 88 7.96 40.41 16.72
CA ALA A 88 8.11 39.10 16.12
C ALA A 88 7.04 38.90 15.04
N PRO A 89 7.34 38.21 13.93
CA PRO A 89 6.38 37.87 12.90
C PRO A 89 5.38 36.86 13.46
N SER A 90 4.36 37.32 14.18
CA SER A 90 3.28 36.48 14.70
C SER A 90 1.93 37.07 14.36
N LEU A 91 0.97 36.20 14.08
CA LEU A 91 -0.39 36.52 13.69
C LEU A 91 -1.34 36.04 14.77
N ASP A 92 -2.19 36.93 15.28
CA ASP A 92 -3.30 36.58 16.17
C ASP A 92 -4.45 36.00 15.33
N LEU A 93 -4.62 34.67 15.37
CA LEU A 93 -5.65 33.99 14.59
C LEU A 93 -7.05 34.17 15.19
N SER A 94 -7.19 34.75 16.38
CA SER A 94 -8.51 34.94 17.01
C SER A 94 -9.31 36.07 16.37
N ARG A 95 -8.67 36.83 15.47
CA ARG A 95 -9.23 37.98 14.79
C ARG A 95 -9.28 37.71 13.29
N PRO A 96 -10.43 37.29 12.74
CA PRO A 96 -10.61 37.22 11.30
C PRO A 96 -10.42 38.60 10.66
N GLY A 97 -9.83 38.61 9.47
CA GLY A 97 -9.60 39.83 8.71
C GLY A 97 -8.41 39.76 7.77
N THR A 98 -8.24 40.85 7.02
CA THR A 98 -7.11 41.03 6.10
C THR A 98 -6.04 41.89 6.76
N TYR A 99 -4.82 41.37 6.75
CA TYR A 99 -3.62 41.97 7.32
C TYR A 99 -2.62 42.25 6.22
N ARG A 100 -1.88 43.34 6.35
CA ARG A 100 -0.83 43.71 5.39
C ARG A 100 0.53 43.58 6.04
N LEU A 101 1.27 42.54 5.69
CA LEU A 101 2.65 42.38 6.14
C LEU A 101 3.59 43.20 5.26
N ARG A 102 4.48 43.99 5.87
CA ARG A 102 5.59 44.69 5.19
C ARG A 102 6.81 44.74 6.10
N ALA A 103 8.00 44.69 5.53
CA ALA A 103 9.23 44.99 6.23
C ALA A 103 9.71 46.40 5.88
N ALA A 104 10.40 47.04 6.81
CA ALA A 104 11.16 48.24 6.55
C ALA A 104 12.60 48.04 7.01
N PHE A 105 13.53 48.57 6.24
CA PHE A 105 14.90 48.72 6.71
C PHE A 105 15.00 50.01 7.55
N PRO A 106 15.62 50.00 8.75
CA PRO A 106 15.60 51.14 9.67
C PRO A 106 16.58 52.25 9.21
N THR A 107 16.21 52.96 8.15
CA THR A 107 16.89 54.19 7.67
C THR A 107 16.09 55.43 8.08
N ARG A 108 16.70 56.63 7.98
CA ARG A 108 15.99 57.90 8.29
C ARG A 108 14.73 58.13 7.45
N GLU A 109 14.66 57.56 6.24
CA GLU A 109 13.52 57.69 5.32
C GLU A 109 12.66 56.42 5.22
N ARG A 110 13.02 55.34 5.94
CA ARG A 110 12.36 54.00 5.94
C ARG A 110 12.05 53.48 4.53
N THR A 111 12.96 52.69 3.97
CA THR A 111 12.69 51.92 2.74
C THR A 111 11.79 50.73 3.06
N PHE A 112 10.56 50.75 2.54
CA PHE A 112 9.58 49.67 2.70
C PHE A 112 9.72 48.58 1.62
N SER A 113 9.31 47.37 1.97
CA SER A 113 9.19 46.25 1.04
C SER A 113 7.93 46.33 0.20
N ASN A 114 7.74 45.35 -0.69
CA ASN A 114 6.41 45.01 -1.18
C ASN A 114 5.47 44.66 -0.01
N ASP A 115 4.18 44.88 -0.23
CA ASP A 115 3.13 44.42 0.67
C ASP A 115 2.84 42.94 0.39
N VAL A 116 2.58 42.19 1.45
CA VAL A 116 2.06 40.82 1.41
C VAL A 116 0.73 40.82 2.13
N GLU A 117 -0.34 40.44 1.44
CA GLU A 117 -1.65 40.30 2.04
C GLU A 117 -1.74 38.96 2.76
N ILE A 118 -2.26 38.98 3.99
CA ILE A 118 -2.51 37.81 4.81
C ILE A 118 -3.98 37.85 5.24
N GLN A 119 -4.71 36.75 5.09
CA GLN A 119 -6.10 36.63 5.49
C GLN A 119 -6.26 35.61 6.62
N VAL A 120 -6.91 36.03 7.70
CA VAL A 120 -7.45 35.13 8.72
C VAL A 120 -8.93 34.96 8.42
N VAL A 121 -9.32 33.76 8.03
CA VAL A 121 -10.66 33.44 7.54
C VAL A 121 -11.42 32.55 8.50
N GLY A 122 -12.75 32.70 8.56
CA GLY A 122 -13.59 31.84 9.38
C GLY A 122 -13.83 30.46 8.75
N PRO A 123 -14.52 29.56 9.47
CA PRO A 123 -14.94 28.25 8.94
C PRO A 123 -15.78 28.32 7.67
N ASP A 124 -16.48 29.44 7.45
CA ASP A 124 -17.30 29.73 6.27
C ASP A 124 -16.49 29.85 4.97
N TYR A 125 -15.16 29.98 5.07
CA TYR A 125 -14.26 29.93 3.92
C TYR A 125 -14.10 28.50 3.36
N ILE A 126 -14.36 27.47 4.17
CA ILE A 126 -14.31 26.07 3.73
C ILE A 126 -15.58 25.76 2.94
N GLN A 127 -15.42 25.52 1.64
CA GLN A 127 -16.52 25.19 0.74
C GLN A 127 -16.74 23.68 0.62
N GLU A 128 -15.66 22.89 0.69
CA GLU A 128 -15.72 21.44 0.53
C GLU A 128 -14.58 20.77 1.29
N ILE A 129 -14.88 19.63 1.91
CA ILE A 129 -13.86 18.71 2.42
C ILE A 129 -14.01 17.39 1.67
N ARG A 130 -12.93 16.95 1.03
CA ARG A 130 -12.86 15.63 0.39
C ARG A 130 -12.10 14.67 1.28
N LEU A 131 -12.82 13.71 1.82
CA LEU A 131 -12.28 12.55 2.52
C LEU A 131 -12.10 11.40 1.53
N ASP A 132 -10.96 10.74 1.61
CA ASP A 132 -10.64 9.55 0.83
C ASP A 132 -9.77 8.59 1.65
N PHE A 133 -9.68 7.33 1.25
CA PHE A 133 -8.72 6.41 1.84
C PHE A 133 -7.29 6.78 1.42
N SER A 134 -6.31 6.47 2.27
CA SER A 134 -4.90 6.51 1.88
C SER A 134 -4.61 5.42 0.85
N ASP A 135 -3.78 5.70 -0.15
CA ASP A 135 -3.51 4.76 -1.25
C ASP A 135 -2.89 3.43 -0.76
N GLU A 136 -2.13 3.45 0.35
CA GLU A 136 -1.53 2.24 0.94
C GLU A 136 -2.55 1.32 1.61
N THR A 137 -3.65 1.86 2.15
CA THR A 137 -4.66 1.08 2.90
C THR A 137 -6.05 1.13 2.29
N ARG A 138 -6.17 1.63 1.05
CA ARG A 138 -7.43 1.81 0.34
C ARG A 138 -8.17 0.48 0.20
N ASN A 139 -9.25 0.31 0.95
CA ASN A 139 -10.18 -0.79 0.79
C ASN A 139 -11.57 -0.40 1.32
N SER A 140 -12.64 -0.86 0.69
CA SER A 140 -14.01 -0.69 1.17
C SER A 140 -14.48 -1.83 2.07
N PHE A 141 -13.63 -2.83 2.29
CA PHE A 141 -13.85 -3.96 3.18
C PHE A 141 -12.77 -3.98 4.26
N ALA A 142 -13.11 -4.50 5.44
CA ALA A 142 -12.14 -4.72 6.51
C ALA A 142 -12.52 -5.92 7.37
N VAL A 143 -11.51 -6.62 7.89
CA VAL A 143 -11.72 -7.58 8.98
C VAL A 143 -11.56 -6.84 10.30
N ALA A 144 -12.60 -6.88 11.13
CA ALA A 144 -12.62 -6.20 12.42
C ALA A 144 -11.45 -6.64 13.30
N ASP A 145 -10.82 -5.68 13.96
CA ASP A 145 -9.66 -5.84 14.81
C ASP A 145 -8.42 -6.48 14.17
N ASN A 146 -8.37 -6.66 12.84
CA ASN A 146 -7.24 -7.32 12.17
C ASN A 146 -6.05 -6.37 11.98
N ASN A 147 -6.21 -5.37 11.10
CA ASN A 147 -5.23 -4.31 10.86
C ASN A 147 -5.92 -2.95 10.91
N THR A 148 -5.34 -1.98 10.22
CA THR A 148 -5.45 -0.58 10.59
C THR A 148 -5.39 0.25 9.31
N MET A 149 -6.30 1.21 9.15
CA MET A 149 -6.48 2.00 7.93
C MET A 149 -6.02 3.44 8.13
N ASP A 150 -5.63 4.09 7.04
CA ASP A 150 -5.39 5.52 7.00
C ASP A 150 -6.30 6.20 6.00
N PHE A 151 -6.55 7.47 6.26
CA PHE A 151 -7.39 8.34 5.46
C PHE A 151 -6.60 9.58 5.05
N ARG A 152 -7.11 10.30 4.05
CA ARG A 152 -6.62 11.60 3.62
C ARG A 152 -7.78 12.56 3.50
N VAL A 153 -7.54 13.81 3.87
CA VAL A 153 -8.49 14.91 3.70
C VAL A 153 -7.86 15.97 2.81
N ARG A 154 -8.66 16.54 1.93
CA ARG A 154 -8.32 17.73 1.14
C ARG A 154 -9.39 18.77 1.40
N VAL A 155 -8.97 19.98 1.75
CA VAL A 155 -9.88 21.07 2.11
C VAL A 155 -9.88 22.09 0.98
N PHE A 156 -11.06 22.53 0.55
CA PHE A 156 -11.21 23.46 -0.57
C PHE A 156 -11.91 24.73 -0.12
N GLY A 157 -11.35 25.86 -0.54
CA GLY A 157 -11.94 27.19 -0.42
C GLY A 157 -12.32 27.76 -1.80
N PRO A 158 -12.66 29.06 -1.87
CA PRO A 158 -13.08 29.73 -3.09
C PRO A 158 -12.07 29.67 -4.25
N GLU A 159 -10.77 29.60 -3.94
CA GLU A 159 -9.68 29.60 -4.93
C GLU A 159 -9.17 28.17 -5.26
N GLY A 160 -9.79 27.13 -4.69
CA GLY A 160 -9.37 25.74 -4.88
C GLY A 160 -8.87 25.08 -3.60
N GLU A 161 -7.96 24.12 -3.72
CA GLU A 161 -7.43 23.38 -2.58
C GLU A 161 -6.56 24.27 -1.69
N ILE A 162 -6.85 24.24 -0.39
CA ILE A 162 -6.10 24.92 0.65
C ILE A 162 -4.94 24.00 1.04
N THR A 163 -3.71 24.44 0.74
CA THR A 163 -2.46 23.75 1.10
C THR A 163 -1.65 24.58 2.09
N GLY A 164 -0.70 23.96 2.80
CA GLY A 164 0.17 24.66 3.76
C GLY A 164 -0.48 24.96 5.12
N LEU A 165 -1.71 24.47 5.34
CA LEU A 165 -2.45 24.57 6.61
C LEU A 165 -2.71 23.21 7.26
N GLU A 166 -1.90 22.21 6.95
CA GLU A 166 -2.07 20.84 7.42
C GLU A 166 -2.14 20.77 8.96
N ASP A 167 -1.32 21.56 9.66
CA ASP A 167 -1.33 21.62 11.12
C ASP A 167 -2.64 22.18 11.69
N GLN A 168 -3.21 23.22 11.07
CA GLN A 168 -4.50 23.79 11.50
C GLN A 168 -5.64 22.83 11.23
N ILE A 169 -5.60 22.19 10.05
CA ILE A 169 -6.56 21.18 9.63
C ILE A 169 -6.57 20.00 10.61
N LEU A 170 -5.39 19.45 10.94
CA LEU A 170 -5.27 18.31 11.85
C LEU A 170 -5.65 18.65 13.29
N ARG A 171 -5.38 19.87 13.78
CA ARG A 171 -5.83 20.30 15.11
C ARG A 171 -7.35 20.36 15.25
N ASN A 172 -8.05 20.63 14.16
CA ASN A 172 -9.50 20.80 14.14
C ASN A 172 -10.23 19.61 13.48
N LEU A 173 -9.51 18.51 13.26
CA LEU A 173 -10.03 17.30 12.66
C LEU A 173 -10.78 16.43 13.68
N GLU A 174 -11.96 15.99 13.27
CA GLU A 174 -12.69 14.87 13.86
C GLU A 174 -13.01 13.86 12.76
N LEU A 175 -12.41 12.68 12.81
CA LEU A 175 -12.73 11.55 11.95
C LEU A 175 -13.69 10.62 12.69
N GLN A 176 -14.86 10.39 12.10
CA GLN A 176 -15.83 9.41 12.56
C GLN A 176 -15.77 8.16 11.66
N VAL A 177 -15.68 6.97 12.26
CA VAL A 177 -15.77 5.65 11.61
C VAL A 177 -16.79 4.84 12.38
N GLY A 178 -18.02 4.69 11.86
CA GLY A 178 -19.10 4.08 12.64
C GLY A 178 -19.41 4.90 13.90
N GLU A 179 -19.37 4.27 15.07
CA GLU A 179 -19.48 4.92 16.37
C GLU A 179 -18.13 5.45 16.90
N GLN A 180 -17.01 4.98 16.35
CA GLN A 180 -15.67 5.42 16.73
C GLN A 180 -15.37 6.85 16.25
N VAL A 181 -14.81 7.67 17.14
CA VAL A 181 -14.30 9.01 16.82
C VAL A 181 -12.79 9.07 17.06
N SER A 182 -12.05 9.71 16.16
CA SER A 182 -10.60 9.85 16.16
C SER A 182 -10.18 11.28 15.78
N SER A 183 -9.17 11.82 16.45
CA SER A 183 -8.51 13.08 16.05
C SER A 183 -7.31 12.84 15.12
N SER A 184 -7.18 11.63 14.58
CA SER A 184 -6.12 11.21 13.67
C SER A 184 -6.73 10.65 12.39
N LEU A 185 -6.03 10.81 11.26
CA LEU A 185 -6.30 10.10 10.01
C LEU A 185 -5.47 8.82 9.85
N GLN A 186 -4.56 8.55 10.78
CA GLN A 186 -3.56 7.51 10.69
C GLN A 186 -3.79 6.47 11.78
N ASN A 187 -3.50 5.20 11.46
CA ASN A 187 -3.61 4.06 12.36
C ASN A 187 -5.00 3.87 12.95
N ILE A 188 -6.02 3.98 12.10
CA ILE A 188 -7.40 3.79 12.49
C ILE A 188 -7.75 2.31 12.48
N ARG A 189 -7.91 1.74 13.69
CA ARG A 189 -8.38 0.35 13.85
C ARG A 189 -9.89 0.31 13.62
N ILE A 190 -10.33 -0.60 12.75
CA ILE A 190 -11.75 -0.88 12.53
C ILE A 190 -12.18 -1.93 13.55
N ARG A 191 -13.07 -1.56 14.48
CA ARG A 191 -13.48 -2.42 15.60
C ARG A 191 -14.89 -2.97 15.44
N GLU A 192 -15.76 -2.18 14.86
CA GLU A 192 -17.16 -2.51 14.66
C GLU A 192 -17.32 -3.36 13.40
N THR A 193 -18.36 -4.19 13.38
CA THR A 193 -18.74 -5.02 12.23
C THR A 193 -20.01 -4.45 11.60
N GLY A 194 -20.26 -4.82 10.34
CA GLY A 194 -21.34 -4.29 9.53
C GLY A 194 -20.90 -3.11 8.66
N SER A 195 -21.90 -2.38 8.16
CA SER A 195 -21.69 -1.26 7.24
C SER A 195 -21.38 0.03 8.00
N LEU A 196 -20.13 0.45 7.95
CA LEU A 196 -19.62 1.61 8.69
C LEU A 196 -19.50 2.82 7.77
N LYS A 197 -20.13 3.92 8.17
CA LYS A 197 -19.97 5.22 7.52
C LYS A 197 -18.71 5.91 8.06
N VAL A 198 -17.93 6.51 7.16
CA VAL A 198 -16.76 7.30 7.52
C VAL A 198 -16.92 8.73 7.05
N LYS A 199 -16.73 9.69 7.96
CA LYS A 199 -16.78 11.12 7.68
C LYS A 199 -15.67 11.85 8.45
N ALA A 200 -15.16 12.92 7.87
CA ALA A 200 -14.33 13.88 8.57
C ALA A 200 -15.11 15.18 8.81
N ARG A 201 -14.86 15.82 9.94
CA ARG A 201 -15.33 17.16 10.25
C ARG A 201 -14.11 18.03 10.54
N ILE A 202 -14.01 19.17 9.88
CA ILE A 202 -12.93 20.15 10.11
C ILE A 202 -13.59 21.52 10.28
N PHE A 203 -13.33 22.20 11.39
CA PHE A 203 -14.01 23.46 11.76
C PHE A 203 -15.55 23.39 11.68
N GLY A 204 -16.14 22.22 11.97
CA GLY A 204 -17.59 22.01 11.93
C GLY A 204 -18.17 21.62 10.57
N VAL A 205 -17.42 21.80 9.48
CA VAL A 205 -17.82 21.41 8.11
C VAL A 205 -17.59 19.92 7.90
N GLU A 206 -18.57 19.21 7.33
CA GLU A 206 -18.47 17.76 7.04
C GLU A 206 -17.88 17.48 5.66
N SER A 207 -17.18 16.36 5.53
CA SER A 207 -16.72 15.80 4.27
C SER A 207 -17.80 15.01 3.53
N ASN A 208 -17.48 14.54 2.32
CA ASN A 208 -18.18 13.38 1.74
C ASN A 208 -18.09 12.16 2.67
N GLU A 209 -19.00 11.21 2.47
CA GLU A 209 -19.07 9.95 3.21
C GLU A 209 -18.35 8.85 2.42
N LEU A 210 -17.51 8.08 3.12
CA LEU A 210 -17.02 6.78 2.63
C LEU A 210 -17.76 5.66 3.36
N GLN A 211 -17.70 4.45 2.81
CA GLN A 211 -18.32 3.27 3.37
C GLN A 211 -17.29 2.14 3.51
N ILE A 212 -17.29 1.48 4.67
CA ILE A 212 -16.49 0.29 4.96
C ILE A 212 -17.43 -0.83 5.37
N GLU A 213 -17.41 -1.94 4.64
CA GLU A 213 -18.07 -3.18 5.02
C GLU A 213 -17.12 -4.00 5.90
N SER A 214 -17.35 -3.95 7.22
CA SER A 214 -16.52 -4.68 8.18
C SER A 214 -17.14 -5.99 8.63
N ARG A 215 -16.31 -7.01 8.84
CA ARG A 215 -16.74 -8.37 9.20
C ARG A 215 -15.85 -8.97 10.28
N GLU A 216 -16.42 -9.87 11.06
CA GLU A 216 -15.63 -10.67 12.01
C GLU A 216 -14.71 -11.63 11.26
N ASP A 217 -13.53 -11.89 11.83
CA ASP A 217 -12.69 -12.96 11.32
C ASP A 217 -13.32 -14.34 11.62
N ILE A 218 -13.04 -15.31 10.76
CA ILE A 218 -13.51 -16.69 10.90
C ILE A 218 -12.30 -17.59 11.14
N VAL A 219 -12.34 -18.36 12.22
CA VAL A 219 -11.31 -19.35 12.54
C VAL A 219 -11.73 -20.71 11.99
N TYR A 220 -10.93 -21.26 11.08
CA TYR A 220 -11.14 -22.58 10.51
C TYR A 220 -10.23 -23.65 11.14
N PRO A 221 -10.63 -24.93 11.14
CA PRO A 221 -9.70 -26.02 11.36
C PRO A 221 -8.66 -26.05 10.22
N VAL A 222 -7.40 -26.32 10.55
CA VAL A 222 -6.32 -26.40 9.56
C VAL A 222 -6.52 -27.59 8.62
N LYS A 223 -6.61 -27.30 7.32
CA LYS A 223 -6.74 -28.27 6.23
C LYS A 223 -5.35 -28.68 5.75
N GLU A 224 -4.88 -29.84 6.20
CA GLU A 224 -3.57 -30.36 5.78
C GLU A 224 -3.65 -31.18 4.49
N MET A 225 -2.83 -30.85 3.50
CA MET A 225 -2.79 -31.48 2.19
C MET A 225 -1.37 -31.95 1.83
N PRO A 226 -1.19 -33.20 1.35
CA PRO A 226 0.12 -33.66 0.89
C PRO A 226 0.41 -33.18 -0.54
N ILE A 227 1.65 -32.73 -0.75
CA ILE A 227 2.22 -32.32 -2.03
C ILE A 227 3.23 -33.38 -2.47
N ILE A 228 3.20 -33.73 -3.75
CA ILE A 228 4.21 -34.55 -4.42
C ILE A 228 4.87 -33.75 -5.55
N PHE A 229 6.20 -33.69 -5.56
CA PHE A 229 6.99 -33.08 -6.62
C PHE A 229 7.38 -34.13 -7.65
N HIS A 230 6.89 -33.97 -8.88
CA HIS A 230 7.22 -34.79 -10.03
C HIS A 230 8.38 -34.16 -10.81
N VAL A 231 9.40 -34.98 -11.11
CA VAL A 231 10.57 -34.58 -11.90
C VAL A 231 10.79 -35.57 -13.03
N PHE A 232 10.88 -35.08 -14.26
CA PHE A 232 11.24 -35.92 -15.41
C PHE A 232 12.71 -36.34 -15.36
N SER A 233 13.01 -37.56 -15.79
CA SER A 233 14.33 -38.16 -15.66
C SER A 233 15.44 -37.42 -16.43
N ASN A 234 15.07 -36.68 -17.49
CA ASN A 234 15.94 -35.79 -18.27
C ASN A 234 15.87 -34.31 -17.85
N GLY A 235 15.05 -33.97 -16.85
CA GLY A 235 14.77 -32.62 -16.40
C GLY A 235 15.64 -32.14 -15.22
N PRO A 236 15.40 -30.91 -14.74
CA PRO A 236 16.12 -30.34 -13.60
C PRO A 236 15.73 -31.04 -12.29
N ASN A 237 16.72 -31.48 -11.52
CA ASN A 237 16.49 -32.12 -10.23
C ASN A 237 16.26 -31.10 -9.11
N ILE A 238 15.26 -31.37 -8.27
CA ILE A 238 15.01 -30.65 -7.02
C ILE A 238 15.52 -31.45 -5.82
N SER A 239 16.25 -30.80 -4.91
CA SER A 239 16.75 -31.44 -3.68
C SER A 239 15.71 -31.45 -2.56
N GLU A 240 15.89 -32.33 -1.56
CA GLU A 240 15.06 -32.35 -0.33
C GLU A 240 14.99 -30.99 0.36
N ALA A 241 16.13 -30.29 0.44
CA ALA A 241 16.19 -28.97 1.06
C ALA A 241 15.39 -27.92 0.27
N GLN A 242 15.43 -27.97 -1.07
CA GLN A 242 14.64 -27.07 -1.92
C GLN A 242 13.15 -27.36 -1.81
N MET A 243 12.73 -28.64 -1.84
CA MET A 243 11.33 -29.00 -1.61
C MET A 243 10.85 -28.53 -0.23
N ALA A 244 11.63 -28.76 0.84
CA ALA A 244 11.29 -28.30 2.18
C ALA A 244 11.18 -26.77 2.27
N ASN A 245 12.05 -26.04 1.57
CA ASN A 245 12.01 -24.59 1.50
C ASN A 245 10.73 -24.08 0.80
N GLU A 246 10.33 -24.67 -0.32
CA GLU A 246 9.08 -24.31 -1.01
C GLU A 246 7.85 -24.59 -0.13
N ILE A 247 7.84 -25.73 0.58
CA ILE A 247 6.79 -26.04 1.56
C ILE A 247 6.75 -25.03 2.71
N SER A 248 7.90 -24.58 3.20
CA SER A 248 7.98 -23.54 4.23
C SER A 248 7.38 -22.21 3.75
N LYS A 249 7.76 -21.76 2.55
CA LYS A 249 7.26 -20.52 1.95
C LYS A 249 5.75 -20.55 1.71
N VAL A 250 5.22 -21.61 1.11
CA VAL A 250 3.78 -21.70 0.84
C VAL A 250 2.98 -21.76 2.14
N ASN A 251 3.47 -22.49 3.16
CA ASN A 251 2.82 -22.48 4.48
C ASN A 251 2.86 -21.10 5.15
N ALA A 252 3.95 -20.34 5.04
CA ALA A 252 4.03 -18.99 5.57
C ALA A 252 3.04 -18.02 4.88
N ALA A 253 2.85 -18.18 3.57
CA ALA A 253 1.87 -17.42 2.79
C ALA A 253 0.43 -17.71 3.25
N PHE A 254 0.06 -18.99 3.29
CA PHE A 254 -1.29 -19.40 3.69
C PHE A 254 -1.55 -19.21 5.19
N ALA A 255 -0.52 -19.13 6.03
CA ALA A 255 -0.65 -18.79 7.45
C ALA A 255 -0.69 -17.27 7.72
N ASN A 256 -0.58 -16.41 6.69
CA ASN A 256 -0.53 -14.95 6.82
C ASN A 256 0.61 -14.45 7.73
N THR A 257 1.80 -15.07 7.62
CA THR A 257 2.97 -14.70 8.43
C THR A 257 4.06 -13.97 7.66
N ILE A 258 3.89 -13.79 6.35
CA ILE A 258 4.82 -13.03 5.51
C ILE A 258 4.61 -11.53 5.76
N ARG A 259 5.68 -10.75 5.76
CA ARG A 259 5.65 -9.31 5.92
C ARG A 259 6.53 -8.67 4.87
N THR A 260 6.10 -7.53 4.36
CA THR A 260 6.87 -6.71 3.41
C THR A 260 7.21 -5.35 4.03
N SER A 261 7.84 -4.46 3.28
CA SER A 261 8.03 -3.07 3.68
C SER A 261 6.73 -2.26 3.67
N PHE A 262 5.68 -2.77 3.04
CA PHE A 262 4.36 -2.15 3.02
C PHE A 262 3.56 -2.58 4.25
N ARG A 263 2.58 -1.75 4.61
CA ARG A 263 1.64 -2.11 5.66
C ARG A 263 0.75 -3.27 5.23
N SER A 264 0.49 -4.19 6.17
CA SER A 264 -0.41 -5.32 5.95
C SER A 264 -1.84 -4.85 5.64
N ASN A 265 -2.44 -5.47 4.62
CA ASN A 265 -3.79 -5.19 4.18
C ASN A 265 -4.82 -5.48 5.30
N VAL A 266 -5.87 -4.67 5.39
CA VAL A 266 -6.93 -4.82 6.40
C VAL A 266 -7.80 -6.07 6.24
N ASN A 267 -7.74 -6.70 5.08
CA ASN A 267 -8.37 -7.98 4.79
C ASN A 267 -7.39 -9.16 4.80
N ALA A 268 -6.11 -8.95 5.11
CA ALA A 268 -5.13 -10.04 5.17
C ALA A 268 -5.47 -11.03 6.30
N VAL A 269 -5.80 -12.28 5.97
CA VAL A 269 -6.19 -13.30 6.97
C VAL A 269 -5.45 -14.61 6.78
N ASN A 270 -5.43 -15.43 7.83
CA ASN A 270 -4.94 -16.81 7.73
C ASN A 270 -5.88 -17.64 6.84
N GLY A 271 -5.34 -18.31 5.83
CA GLY A 271 -6.08 -19.17 4.91
C GLY A 271 -6.47 -20.52 5.50
N TYR A 272 -5.82 -20.95 6.59
CA TYR A 272 -6.00 -22.24 7.27
C TYR A 272 -5.72 -23.48 6.40
N PHE A 273 -4.93 -23.32 5.34
CA PHE A 273 -4.38 -24.44 4.57
C PHE A 273 -2.93 -24.69 5.01
N ARG A 274 -2.61 -25.97 5.22
CA ARG A 274 -1.25 -26.43 5.52
C ARG A 274 -0.82 -27.48 4.51
N PHE A 275 0.37 -27.35 3.98
CA PHE A 275 0.94 -28.25 3.00
C PHE A 275 2.07 -29.04 3.63
N ARG A 276 2.15 -30.33 3.31
CA ARG A 276 3.26 -31.20 3.70
C ARG A 276 3.77 -31.98 2.51
N LEU A 277 5.01 -32.43 2.56
CA LEU A 277 5.50 -33.40 1.59
C LEU A 277 4.78 -34.75 1.79
N ALA A 278 4.42 -35.40 0.69
CA ALA A 278 3.90 -36.75 0.68
C ALA A 278 4.98 -37.74 1.17
N ASP A 279 4.64 -38.63 2.08
CA ASP A 279 5.55 -39.66 2.63
C ASP A 279 5.30 -41.05 2.05
N ARG A 280 4.19 -41.21 1.31
CA ARG A 280 3.75 -42.49 0.74
C ARG A 280 3.35 -42.36 -0.72
N ALA A 281 3.72 -43.37 -1.51
CA ALA A 281 3.27 -43.55 -2.88
C ALA A 281 1.78 -43.94 -2.96
N PRO A 282 1.14 -43.89 -4.14
CA PRO A 282 -0.26 -44.24 -4.31
C PRO A 282 -0.62 -45.66 -3.83
N ASP A 283 0.31 -46.60 -3.93
CA ASP A 283 0.19 -47.99 -3.46
C ASP A 283 0.32 -48.16 -1.94
N GLY A 284 0.62 -47.08 -1.21
CA GLY A 284 0.76 -47.03 0.24
C GLY A 284 2.17 -47.30 0.77
N SER A 285 3.12 -47.66 -0.10
CA SER A 285 4.53 -47.83 0.26
C SER A 285 5.17 -46.48 0.63
N MET A 286 6.20 -46.52 1.49
CA MET A 286 6.95 -45.31 1.87
C MET A 286 7.83 -44.86 0.70
N LEU A 287 7.91 -43.55 0.46
CA LEU A 287 8.82 -43.01 -0.54
C LEU A 287 10.27 -43.09 -0.08
N GLN A 288 11.19 -43.32 -1.02
CA GLN A 288 12.64 -43.26 -0.76
C GLN A 288 13.07 -41.86 -0.34
N THR A 289 12.55 -40.85 -1.05
CA THR A 289 12.70 -39.44 -0.74
C THR A 289 11.30 -38.85 -0.55
N VAL A 290 11.02 -38.34 0.64
CA VAL A 290 9.72 -37.75 0.99
C VAL A 290 9.43 -36.59 0.04
N GLY A 291 8.24 -36.61 -0.57
CA GLY A 291 7.75 -35.58 -1.48
C GLY A 291 8.33 -35.63 -2.89
N TYR A 292 9.10 -36.65 -3.26
CA TYR A 292 9.75 -36.74 -4.56
C TYR A 292 9.26 -37.95 -5.37
N ASN A 293 8.92 -37.71 -6.64
CA ASN A 293 8.59 -38.73 -7.63
C ASN A 293 9.37 -38.47 -8.93
N ARG A 294 10.13 -39.47 -9.38
CA ARG A 294 10.83 -39.42 -10.67
C ARG A 294 9.99 -40.10 -11.75
N ILE A 295 9.81 -39.41 -12.89
CA ILE A 295 9.10 -39.93 -14.06
C ILE A 295 10.13 -40.21 -15.15
N GLU A 296 10.21 -41.47 -15.60
CA GLU A 296 11.13 -41.85 -16.66
C GLU A 296 10.58 -41.48 -18.03
N VAL A 297 11.33 -40.66 -18.78
CA VAL A 297 10.98 -40.20 -20.13
C VAL A 297 12.14 -40.40 -21.10
N ALA A 298 11.88 -40.22 -22.39
CA ALA A 298 12.92 -40.19 -23.41
C ALA A 298 13.89 -39.01 -23.19
N SER A 299 15.14 -39.13 -23.63
CA SER A 299 16.17 -38.10 -23.40
C SER A 299 15.83 -36.74 -24.01
N ASP A 300 15.08 -36.74 -25.10
CA ASP A 300 14.62 -35.58 -25.88
C ASP A 300 13.22 -35.09 -25.48
N PHE A 301 12.62 -35.63 -24.41
CA PHE A 301 11.32 -35.19 -23.91
C PHE A 301 11.38 -33.73 -23.43
N SER A 302 10.42 -32.92 -23.88
CA SER A 302 10.28 -31.50 -23.56
C SER A 302 8.82 -31.06 -23.60
N ASP A 303 8.56 -29.80 -23.25
CA ASP A 303 7.26 -29.13 -23.39
C ASP A 303 6.74 -29.08 -24.84
N ASP A 304 7.64 -29.11 -25.83
CA ASP A 304 7.31 -29.21 -27.26
C ASP A 304 6.93 -30.65 -27.72
N SER A 305 7.10 -31.66 -26.87
CA SER A 305 6.84 -33.06 -27.26
C SER A 305 5.33 -33.30 -27.46
N PRO A 306 4.89 -34.00 -28.53
CA PRO A 306 3.47 -34.29 -28.76
C PRO A 306 2.77 -35.02 -27.60
N GLU A 307 3.55 -35.85 -26.90
CA GLU A 307 3.15 -36.64 -25.74
C GLU A 307 3.23 -35.85 -24.42
N TYR A 308 3.80 -34.64 -24.38
CA TYR A 308 4.08 -33.89 -23.14
C TYR A 308 2.89 -33.85 -22.18
N LEU A 309 1.74 -33.38 -22.67
CA LEU A 309 0.53 -33.26 -21.87
C LEU A 309 -0.06 -34.63 -21.49
N GLN A 310 0.08 -35.62 -22.37
CA GLN A 310 -0.38 -36.99 -22.14
C GLN A 310 0.43 -37.65 -21.02
N THR A 311 1.76 -37.52 -21.06
CA THR A 311 2.65 -38.02 -20.00
C THR A 311 2.29 -37.40 -18.65
N LYS A 312 2.08 -36.08 -18.56
CA LYS A 312 1.66 -35.45 -17.30
C LYS A 312 0.32 -35.97 -16.81
N PHE A 313 -0.64 -36.12 -17.71
CA PHE A 313 -1.95 -36.66 -17.38
C PHE A 313 -1.89 -38.11 -16.91
N ASP A 314 -1.02 -38.94 -17.50
CA ASP A 314 -0.86 -40.36 -17.15
C ASP A 314 -0.09 -40.54 -15.83
N GLU A 315 0.89 -39.67 -15.57
CA GLU A 315 1.82 -39.80 -14.43
C GLU A 315 1.37 -39.04 -13.18
N MET A 316 0.39 -38.12 -13.28
CA MET A 316 -0.17 -37.49 -12.08
C MET A 316 -0.77 -38.53 -11.13
N TRP A 317 -0.50 -38.37 -9.84
CA TRP A 317 -1.07 -39.17 -8.78
C TRP A 317 -2.52 -38.75 -8.49
N ASP A 318 -3.25 -39.59 -7.76
CA ASP A 318 -4.67 -39.35 -7.45
C ASP A 318 -4.88 -37.98 -6.81
N PRO A 319 -5.54 -37.03 -7.50
CA PRO A 319 -5.73 -35.68 -7.00
C PRO A 319 -6.66 -35.61 -5.78
N ASN A 320 -7.45 -36.65 -5.49
CA ASN A 320 -8.16 -36.75 -4.21
C ASN A 320 -7.23 -37.01 -3.02
N ARG A 321 -5.97 -37.38 -3.28
CA ARG A 321 -4.99 -37.77 -2.26
C ARG A 321 -3.73 -36.92 -2.29
N TYR A 322 -3.38 -36.30 -3.41
CA TYR A 322 -2.13 -35.55 -3.56
C TYR A 322 -2.34 -34.28 -4.40
N ILE A 323 -1.67 -33.20 -4.03
CA ILE A 323 -1.46 -32.08 -4.94
C ILE A 323 -0.23 -32.42 -5.78
N ASN A 324 -0.43 -32.54 -7.10
CA ASN A 324 0.62 -32.84 -8.06
C ASN A 324 1.35 -31.55 -8.46
N VAL A 325 2.66 -31.47 -8.23
CA VAL A 325 3.51 -30.32 -8.61
C VAL A 325 4.64 -30.81 -9.52
N PHE A 326 4.70 -30.35 -10.76
CA PHE A 326 5.78 -30.67 -11.70
C PHE A 326 6.88 -29.61 -11.63
N ILE A 327 8.15 -30.05 -11.58
CA ILE A 327 9.32 -29.17 -11.72
C ILE A 327 9.90 -29.33 -13.11
N GLU A 328 9.94 -28.25 -13.87
CA GLU A 328 10.14 -28.30 -15.33
C GLU A 328 11.05 -27.16 -15.84
N SER A 329 11.55 -27.30 -17.06
CA SER A 329 12.17 -26.21 -17.81
C SER A 329 11.13 -25.60 -18.74
N ILE A 330 10.30 -24.70 -18.22
CA ILE A 330 9.15 -24.10 -18.93
C ILE A 330 9.63 -23.01 -19.91
N GLY A 331 10.61 -22.19 -19.51
CA GLY A 331 11.22 -21.19 -20.38
C GLY A 331 10.40 -19.93 -20.62
N PHE A 332 9.06 -20.00 -20.66
CA PHE A 332 8.17 -18.88 -20.98
C PHE A 332 7.36 -18.31 -19.81
N ALA A 333 7.31 -19.00 -18.67
CA ALA A 333 6.57 -18.60 -17.47
C ALA A 333 7.33 -19.03 -16.21
N ALA A 334 6.97 -18.47 -15.04
CA ALA A 334 7.50 -18.96 -13.77
C ALA A 334 6.73 -20.16 -13.24
N GLY A 335 5.45 -20.25 -13.58
CA GLY A 335 4.60 -21.37 -13.23
C GLY A 335 3.29 -21.31 -13.99
N PHE A 336 2.51 -22.37 -13.83
CA PHE A 336 1.12 -22.40 -14.24
C PHE A 336 0.36 -23.43 -13.41
N ALA A 337 -0.96 -23.24 -13.30
CA ALA A 337 -1.81 -24.15 -12.56
C ALA A 337 -3.17 -24.31 -13.24
N TYR A 338 -3.71 -25.51 -13.15
CA TYR A 338 -5.08 -25.77 -13.57
C TYR A 338 -6.05 -25.32 -12.48
N LEU A 339 -7.15 -24.68 -12.90
CA LEU A 339 -8.27 -24.37 -12.01
C LEU A 339 -9.03 -25.65 -11.62
N PRO A 340 -9.65 -25.66 -10.42
CA PRO A 340 -10.53 -26.75 -10.01
C PRO A 340 -11.82 -26.78 -10.82
N THR A 341 -12.36 -27.99 -11.00
CA THR A 341 -13.76 -28.20 -11.42
C THR A 341 -14.59 -28.48 -10.17
N LEU A 342 -15.81 -27.97 -10.10
CA LEU A 342 -16.70 -28.10 -8.94
C LEU A 342 -17.81 -29.12 -9.18
N SER A 343 -18.33 -29.72 -8.12
CA SER A 343 -19.55 -30.53 -8.18
C SER A 343 -20.81 -29.67 -8.32
N GLU A 344 -20.77 -28.45 -7.81
CA GLU A 344 -21.89 -27.51 -7.72
C GLU A 344 -21.50 -26.10 -8.17
N GLY A 345 -22.44 -25.37 -8.77
CA GLY A 345 -22.25 -24.00 -9.26
C GLY A 345 -22.32 -22.93 -8.17
N VAL A 346 -21.55 -23.10 -7.10
CA VAL A 346 -21.54 -22.19 -5.92
C VAL A 346 -20.43 -21.14 -5.99
N ILE A 347 -19.41 -21.32 -6.84
CA ILE A 347 -18.30 -20.39 -6.99
C ILE A 347 -18.27 -19.83 -8.41
N PRO A 348 -18.47 -18.51 -8.60
CA PRO A 348 -18.45 -17.88 -9.90
C PRO A 348 -17.11 -18.06 -10.64
N GLY A 349 -17.18 -18.19 -11.96
CA GLY A 349 -16.03 -18.31 -12.86
C GLY A 349 -15.49 -19.74 -13.03
N LEU A 350 -15.71 -20.63 -12.06
CA LEU A 350 -15.21 -22.01 -12.12
C LEU A 350 -16.17 -22.95 -12.86
N GLN A 351 -15.59 -23.96 -13.51
CA GLN A 351 -16.34 -24.98 -14.24
C GLN A 351 -17.09 -25.91 -13.29
N VAL A 352 -18.26 -26.38 -13.71
CA VAL A 352 -19.10 -27.28 -12.92
C VAL A 352 -19.30 -28.60 -13.67
N ASN A 353 -19.06 -29.71 -12.98
CA ASN A 353 -19.36 -31.05 -13.44
C ASN A 353 -20.15 -31.80 -12.35
N SER A 354 -21.47 -31.80 -12.49
CA SER A 354 -22.38 -32.47 -11.56
C SER A 354 -22.58 -33.96 -11.83
N ASN A 355 -21.69 -34.60 -12.60
CA ASN A 355 -21.72 -36.06 -12.77
C ASN A 355 -21.47 -36.74 -11.41
N PRO A 356 -22.33 -37.67 -10.95
CA PRO A 356 -22.15 -38.39 -9.69
C PRO A 356 -20.89 -39.27 -9.65
N ASP A 357 -20.32 -39.59 -10.81
CA ASP A 357 -19.08 -40.35 -10.97
C ASP A 357 -18.15 -39.59 -11.93
N PRO A 358 -17.58 -38.46 -11.47
CA PRO A 358 -16.85 -37.56 -12.35
C PRO A 358 -15.56 -38.20 -12.82
N VAL A 359 -15.25 -37.99 -14.10
CA VAL A 359 -13.96 -38.37 -14.69
C VAL A 359 -13.09 -37.13 -14.82
N ILE A 360 -11.81 -37.26 -14.52
CA ILE A 360 -10.83 -36.20 -14.83
C ILE A 360 -10.33 -36.39 -16.25
N ASN A 361 -10.28 -35.31 -17.02
CA ASN A 361 -9.87 -35.29 -18.42
C ASN A 361 -8.72 -34.30 -18.69
N TYR A 362 -8.07 -33.77 -17.65
CA TYR A 362 -6.95 -32.86 -17.76
C TYR A 362 -5.95 -33.10 -16.62
N PRO A 363 -4.66 -32.72 -16.76
CA PRO A 363 -3.67 -32.92 -15.72
C PRO A 363 -3.81 -31.88 -14.60
N TYR A 364 -4.78 -32.07 -13.70
CA TYR A 364 -5.01 -31.17 -12.57
C TYR A 364 -3.78 -31.15 -11.64
N SER A 365 -2.93 -30.16 -11.87
CA SER A 365 -1.60 -30.04 -11.31
C SER A 365 -1.12 -28.59 -11.35
N ILE A 366 -0.04 -28.35 -10.62
CA ILE A 366 0.78 -27.14 -10.69
C ILE A 366 2.07 -27.47 -11.43
N SER A 367 2.59 -26.52 -12.19
CA SER A 367 3.93 -26.56 -12.79
C SER A 367 4.75 -25.37 -12.33
N LEU A 368 5.99 -25.63 -11.95
CA LEU A 368 6.96 -24.59 -11.59
C LEU A 368 8.18 -24.69 -12.49
N ASP A 369 8.61 -23.55 -13.00
CA ASP A 369 9.88 -23.46 -13.72
C ASP A 369 11.05 -23.54 -12.73
N TYR A 370 12.03 -24.35 -13.07
CA TYR A 370 13.18 -24.65 -12.22
C TYR A 370 13.99 -23.40 -11.85
N ARG A 371 14.03 -22.36 -12.69
CA ARG A 371 14.73 -21.10 -12.37
C ARG A 371 14.14 -20.44 -11.12
N PHE A 372 12.87 -20.70 -10.83
CA PHE A 372 12.16 -20.12 -9.70
C PHE A 372 12.16 -21.05 -8.49
N ALA A 373 11.90 -22.35 -8.70
CA ALA A 373 11.84 -23.34 -7.62
C ALA A 373 13.23 -23.80 -7.12
N ILE A 374 14.25 -23.79 -7.98
CA ILE A 374 15.59 -24.34 -7.70
C ILE A 374 16.64 -23.22 -7.64
N GLU A 375 16.72 -22.37 -8.68
CA GLU A 375 17.75 -21.32 -8.77
C GLU A 375 17.40 -20.05 -7.96
N GLN A 376 16.13 -19.88 -7.60
CA GLN A 376 15.60 -18.72 -6.87
C GLN A 376 15.87 -17.39 -7.60
N SER A 377 15.81 -17.40 -8.94
CA SER A 377 16.07 -16.25 -9.80
C SER A 377 14.93 -15.21 -9.82
N ASN A 378 13.95 -15.29 -8.91
CA ASN A 378 12.76 -14.41 -8.89
C ASN A 378 12.95 -13.17 -8.01
N PRO A 379 12.53 -11.97 -8.44
CA PRO A 379 12.20 -10.89 -7.50
C PRO A 379 11.09 -11.26 -6.49
N ASN A 380 10.11 -12.09 -6.85
CA ASN A 380 9.05 -12.61 -5.96
C ASN A 380 9.28 -14.10 -5.60
N PRO A 381 9.69 -14.44 -4.37
CA PRO A 381 10.05 -15.81 -4.02
C PRO A 381 8.85 -16.75 -3.79
N HIS A 382 7.60 -16.31 -4.02
CA HIS A 382 6.37 -17.00 -3.61
C HIS A 382 5.55 -17.61 -4.77
N VAL A 383 6.22 -18.04 -5.86
CA VAL A 383 5.56 -18.62 -7.04
C VAL A 383 4.66 -19.80 -6.68
N LEU A 384 5.11 -20.76 -5.86
CA LEU A 384 4.25 -21.89 -5.46
C LEU A 384 3.01 -21.42 -4.69
N ALA A 385 3.08 -20.33 -3.91
CA ALA A 385 1.90 -19.81 -3.23
C ALA A 385 0.89 -19.20 -4.22
N HIS A 386 1.37 -18.49 -5.23
CA HIS A 386 0.57 -17.95 -6.33
C HIS A 386 -0.14 -19.08 -7.10
N GLU A 387 0.61 -20.08 -7.57
CA GLU A 387 0.04 -21.23 -8.29
C GLU A 387 -0.91 -22.06 -7.43
N MET A 388 -0.63 -22.16 -6.13
CA MET A 388 -1.54 -22.82 -5.18
C MET A 388 -2.85 -22.06 -5.02
N GLY A 389 -2.82 -20.72 -5.11
CA GLY A 389 -4.03 -19.90 -5.18
C GLY A 389 -4.90 -20.27 -6.39
N HIS A 390 -4.29 -20.41 -7.57
CA HIS A 390 -4.99 -20.90 -8.77
C HIS A 390 -5.50 -22.34 -8.62
N TYR A 391 -4.69 -23.24 -8.08
CA TYR A 391 -5.11 -24.61 -7.78
C TYR A 391 -6.35 -24.64 -6.88
N LEU A 392 -6.44 -23.69 -5.93
CA LEU A 392 -7.58 -23.48 -5.03
C LEU A 392 -8.63 -22.49 -5.58
N GLY A 393 -8.61 -22.21 -6.88
CA GLY A 393 -9.67 -21.52 -7.61
C GLY A 393 -9.65 -20.00 -7.60
N LEU A 394 -8.55 -19.37 -7.17
CA LEU A 394 -8.34 -17.93 -7.30
C LEU A 394 -7.94 -17.56 -8.74
N TYR A 395 -8.37 -16.38 -9.19
CA TYR A 395 -7.89 -15.76 -10.42
C TYR A 395 -6.84 -14.70 -10.07
N HIS A 396 -6.14 -14.19 -11.08
CA HIS A 396 -5.30 -13.00 -10.93
C HIS A 396 -6.15 -11.82 -10.49
N THR A 397 -5.69 -11.04 -9.51
CA THR A 397 -6.42 -9.82 -9.06
C THR A 397 -6.61 -8.78 -10.18
N PHE A 398 -5.78 -8.84 -11.23
CA PHE A 398 -5.83 -7.99 -12.42
C PHE A 398 -6.62 -8.61 -13.59
N GLN A 399 -7.46 -9.62 -13.35
CA GLN A 399 -8.09 -10.41 -14.41
C GLN A 399 -8.78 -9.58 -15.50
N ASN A 400 -9.62 -8.61 -15.11
CA ASN A 400 -10.29 -7.67 -16.01
C ASN A 400 -11.03 -6.57 -15.23
N CYS A 401 -11.58 -5.59 -15.95
CA CYS A 401 -12.44 -4.53 -15.41
C CYS A 401 -13.95 -4.82 -15.48
N GLY A 402 -14.34 -6.07 -15.75
CA GLY A 402 -15.72 -6.55 -15.69
C GLY A 402 -15.98 -7.24 -14.35
N PRO A 403 -16.13 -8.58 -14.29
CA PRO A 403 -16.28 -9.30 -13.03
C PRO A 403 -15.03 -9.31 -12.13
N GLY A 404 -13.88 -8.82 -12.62
CA GLY A 404 -12.62 -8.91 -11.88
C GLY A 404 -12.18 -10.37 -11.71
N ASP A 405 -11.65 -10.68 -10.53
CA ASP A 405 -11.23 -12.02 -10.08
C ASP A 405 -12.34 -12.75 -9.29
N TYR A 406 -13.57 -12.20 -9.27
CA TYR A 406 -14.72 -12.69 -8.50
C TYR A 406 -14.50 -12.70 -6.98
N VAL A 407 -13.71 -11.76 -6.47
CA VAL A 407 -13.45 -11.54 -5.04
C VAL A 407 -13.72 -10.07 -4.74
N ASP A 408 -14.62 -9.80 -3.79
CA ASP A 408 -15.13 -8.43 -3.57
C ASP A 408 -14.10 -7.52 -2.88
N ASP A 409 -13.27 -8.06 -1.98
CA ASP A 409 -12.28 -7.29 -1.22
C ASP A 409 -10.92 -7.11 -1.91
N THR A 410 -10.76 -7.61 -3.14
CA THR A 410 -9.67 -7.28 -4.04
C THR A 410 -10.14 -6.24 -5.05
N LYS A 411 -9.30 -5.26 -5.35
CA LYS A 411 -9.68 -4.19 -6.30
C LYS A 411 -9.51 -4.67 -7.74
N PRO A 412 -10.57 -4.69 -8.57
CA PRO A 412 -10.42 -5.00 -9.97
C PRO A 412 -9.51 -3.99 -10.65
N HIS A 413 -8.53 -4.49 -11.39
CA HIS A 413 -7.59 -3.69 -12.19
C HIS A 413 -7.15 -4.50 -13.42
N SER A 414 -6.37 -3.88 -14.31
CA SER A 414 -5.72 -4.56 -15.45
C SER A 414 -4.27 -4.11 -15.54
N ILE A 415 -3.42 -5.04 -15.95
CA ILE A 415 -2.00 -4.80 -16.21
C ILE A 415 -1.67 -4.79 -17.71
N ASP A 416 -2.66 -4.92 -18.60
CA ASP A 416 -2.45 -5.11 -20.05
C ASP A 416 -1.71 -3.93 -20.71
N ASN A 417 -1.84 -2.74 -20.11
CA ASN A 417 -1.16 -1.52 -20.56
C ASN A 417 0.21 -1.29 -19.89
N LEU A 418 0.65 -2.20 -19.02
CA LEU A 418 1.94 -2.13 -18.34
C LEU A 418 2.98 -2.94 -19.13
N SER A 419 4.23 -2.50 -19.07
CA SER A 419 5.34 -3.20 -19.73
C SER A 419 6.61 -3.14 -18.88
N GLY A 420 7.45 -4.16 -19.05
CA GLY A 420 8.71 -4.29 -18.31
C GLY A 420 8.51 -4.19 -16.80
N ASN A 421 9.35 -3.39 -16.15
CA ASN A 421 9.37 -3.26 -14.69
C ASN A 421 8.07 -2.69 -14.09
N ALA A 422 7.19 -2.07 -14.89
CA ALA A 422 5.92 -1.56 -14.39
C ALA A 422 4.96 -2.69 -13.98
N VAL A 423 5.06 -3.87 -14.62
CA VAL A 423 4.26 -5.05 -14.25
C VAL A 423 4.55 -5.47 -12.82
N PHE A 424 5.82 -5.39 -12.39
CA PHE A 424 6.27 -5.83 -11.07
C PHE A 424 6.12 -4.77 -9.97
N ASN A 425 5.61 -3.58 -10.30
CA ASN A 425 5.45 -2.49 -9.35
C ASN A 425 4.19 -2.68 -8.48
N ASN A 426 4.35 -2.56 -7.16
CA ASN A 426 3.25 -2.61 -6.19
C ASN A 426 2.21 -1.48 -6.36
N ASN A 427 2.55 -0.37 -7.02
CA ASN A 427 1.58 0.68 -7.34
C ASN A 427 0.65 0.22 -8.46
N ARG A 428 -0.65 0.17 -8.16
CA ARG A 428 -1.71 -0.20 -9.09
C ARG A 428 -2.72 0.93 -9.23
N ARG A 429 -3.46 0.88 -10.34
CA ARG A 429 -4.63 1.73 -10.58
C ARG A 429 -5.84 0.84 -10.83
N SER A 430 -6.88 1.01 -10.02
CA SER A 430 -8.12 0.26 -10.15
C SER A 430 -8.85 0.63 -11.43
N CYS A 431 -9.78 -0.21 -11.86
CA CYS A 431 -10.65 0.06 -13.01
C CYS A 431 -11.56 1.29 -12.80
N LEU A 432 -11.77 1.70 -11.55
CA LEU A 432 -12.46 2.95 -11.19
C LEU A 432 -11.53 4.18 -11.20
N GLY A 433 -10.25 3.98 -11.54
CA GLY A 433 -9.27 5.05 -11.67
C GLY A 433 -8.57 5.44 -10.37
N GLU A 434 -8.79 4.70 -9.27
CA GLU A 434 -8.18 4.93 -7.96
C GLU A 434 -6.77 4.34 -7.89
N ASN A 435 -5.83 5.07 -7.30
CA ASN A 435 -4.50 4.52 -7.01
C ASN A 435 -4.53 3.71 -5.71
N PHE A 436 -3.82 2.58 -5.68
CA PHE A 436 -3.65 1.76 -4.49
C PHE A 436 -2.33 0.98 -4.54
N ILE A 437 -1.91 0.46 -3.40
CA ILE A 437 -0.78 -0.45 -3.29
C ILE A 437 -1.28 -1.90 -3.24
N SER A 438 -0.86 -2.73 -4.19
CA SER A 438 -1.12 -4.17 -4.20
C SER A 438 0.05 -4.90 -3.54
N THR A 439 -0.23 -5.82 -2.63
CA THR A 439 0.72 -6.80 -2.05
C THR A 439 0.12 -8.20 -2.02
N ASN A 440 -0.86 -8.46 -2.88
CA ASN A 440 -1.60 -9.71 -2.93
C ASN A 440 -0.79 -10.81 -3.63
N PHE A 441 -0.83 -12.05 -3.12
CA PHE A 441 -0.13 -13.17 -3.77
C PHE A 441 -0.62 -13.44 -5.19
N MET A 442 -1.87 -13.10 -5.54
CA MET A 442 -2.46 -13.29 -6.87
C MET A 442 -2.24 -12.09 -7.82
N ASP A 443 -1.23 -11.26 -7.54
CA ASP A 443 -0.74 -10.20 -8.41
C ASP A 443 0.72 -10.49 -8.82
N TYR A 444 1.21 -9.91 -9.91
CA TYR A 444 2.59 -10.06 -10.39
C TYR A 444 3.55 -9.05 -9.76
N VAL A 445 3.25 -8.53 -8.58
CA VAL A 445 4.10 -7.55 -7.89
C VAL A 445 5.27 -8.25 -7.17
N VAL A 446 6.34 -7.50 -6.91
CA VAL A 446 7.53 -8.04 -6.21
C VAL A 446 7.24 -8.36 -4.75
N ASN A 447 6.67 -7.39 -4.02
CA ASN A 447 6.46 -7.51 -2.58
C ASN A 447 5.03 -8.00 -2.33
N VAL A 448 4.89 -9.26 -1.94
CA VAL A 448 3.61 -9.89 -1.64
C VAL A 448 3.60 -10.44 -0.20
N ASP A 449 2.46 -10.35 0.49
CA ASP A 449 2.36 -10.81 1.87
C ASP A 449 1.04 -11.48 2.27
N HIS A 450 -0.03 -11.39 1.48
CA HIS A 450 -1.33 -11.89 1.93
C HIS A 450 -2.23 -12.48 0.83
N PHE A 451 -3.14 -13.33 1.29
CA PHE A 451 -4.46 -13.53 0.70
C PHE A 451 -5.49 -12.74 1.51
N THR A 452 -6.57 -12.31 0.86
CA THR A 452 -7.66 -11.57 1.51
C THR A 452 -8.69 -12.50 2.17
N PHE A 453 -9.65 -11.91 2.89
CA PHE A 453 -10.73 -12.65 3.52
C PHE A 453 -11.58 -13.36 2.46
N ASP A 454 -12.01 -12.66 1.41
CA ASP A 454 -12.86 -13.27 0.39
C ASP A 454 -12.10 -14.27 -0.49
N GLN A 455 -10.79 -14.10 -0.69
CA GLN A 455 -9.94 -15.13 -1.28
C GLN A 455 -9.92 -16.39 -0.41
N ARG A 456 -9.79 -16.26 0.91
CA ARG A 456 -9.87 -17.42 1.83
C ARG A 456 -11.23 -18.10 1.71
N GLU A 457 -12.34 -17.36 1.77
CA GLU A 457 -13.68 -17.97 1.69
C GLU A 457 -13.86 -18.72 0.36
N ARG A 458 -13.39 -18.13 -0.74
CA ARG A 458 -13.39 -18.76 -2.06
C ARG A 458 -12.58 -20.07 -2.09
N MET A 459 -11.36 -20.08 -1.56
CA MET A 459 -10.54 -21.30 -1.47
C MET A 459 -11.16 -22.35 -0.55
N ASN A 460 -11.82 -21.93 0.54
CA ASN A 460 -12.54 -22.85 1.42
C ASN A 460 -13.75 -23.47 0.72
N ALA A 461 -14.51 -22.70 -0.07
CA ALA A 461 -15.56 -23.25 -0.91
C ALA A 461 -15.00 -24.24 -1.95
N VAL A 462 -13.83 -23.98 -2.55
CA VAL A 462 -13.18 -24.97 -3.43
C VAL A 462 -12.81 -26.23 -2.66
N TYR A 463 -12.34 -26.13 -1.42
CA TYR A 463 -12.08 -27.31 -0.61
C TYR A 463 -13.34 -28.16 -0.40
N ASP A 464 -14.49 -27.51 -0.18
CA ASP A 464 -15.75 -28.19 0.14
C ASP A 464 -16.45 -28.77 -1.10
N PHE A 465 -16.43 -28.03 -2.23
CA PHE A 465 -17.19 -28.37 -3.44
C PHE A 465 -16.32 -28.76 -4.65
N GLY A 466 -15.00 -28.63 -4.53
CA GLY A 466 -14.06 -29.03 -5.56
C GLY A 466 -14.08 -30.54 -5.78
N LEU A 467 -14.11 -30.91 -7.06
CA LEU A 467 -13.79 -32.27 -7.46
C LEU A 467 -12.27 -32.44 -7.33
N PHE A 468 -11.84 -33.65 -6.95
CA PHE A 468 -10.43 -34.02 -7.02
C PHE A 468 -9.52 -33.18 -6.11
N VAL A 469 -9.96 -32.84 -4.89
CA VAL A 469 -9.17 -32.10 -3.91
C VAL A 469 -8.69 -33.03 -2.78
N PRO A 470 -7.43 -32.92 -2.32
CA PRO A 470 -6.95 -33.72 -1.19
C PRO A 470 -7.67 -33.34 0.11
N ARG A 471 -8.40 -34.30 0.69
CA ARG A 471 -9.08 -34.16 1.99
C ARG A 471 -8.56 -35.18 2.98
N ALA A 472 -8.62 -34.88 4.28
CA ALA A 472 -8.16 -35.78 5.33
C ALA A 472 -8.92 -37.13 5.31
N GLU A 473 -10.22 -37.07 5.04
CA GLU A 473 -11.09 -38.23 4.82
C GLU A 473 -10.64 -39.11 3.63
N ASN A 474 -10.01 -38.52 2.63
CA ASN A 474 -9.48 -39.25 1.46
C ASN A 474 -8.16 -39.97 1.73
N GLN A 475 -7.46 -39.64 2.82
CA GLN A 475 -6.16 -40.22 3.16
C GLN A 475 -6.27 -41.57 3.89
N THR A 476 -7.40 -41.83 4.55
CA THR A 476 -7.58 -43.00 5.42
C THR A 476 -8.61 -44.00 4.89
N SER A 477 -9.44 -43.57 3.95
CA SER A 477 -10.50 -44.37 3.34
C SER A 477 -9.96 -45.23 2.19
N ARG A 478 -10.51 -46.43 1.99
CA ARG A 478 -10.37 -47.17 0.72
C ARG A 478 -11.24 -46.51 -0.35
N ILE A 479 -10.90 -45.29 -0.74
CA ILE A 479 -11.60 -44.61 -1.84
C ILE A 479 -11.29 -45.36 -3.13
N SER A 480 -12.30 -45.56 -3.96
CA SER A 480 -12.08 -46.02 -5.34
C SER A 480 -11.18 -45.02 -6.05
N SER A 481 -10.12 -45.50 -6.70
CA SER A 481 -9.23 -44.62 -7.49
C SER A 481 -10.05 -43.70 -8.39
N PHE A 482 -9.62 -42.45 -8.49
CA PHE A 482 -10.17 -41.51 -9.48
C PHE A 482 -10.14 -42.11 -10.90
N LYS A 483 -11.10 -41.71 -11.73
CA LYS A 483 -11.22 -42.21 -13.09
C LYS A 483 -10.66 -41.19 -14.08
N LYS A 484 -9.66 -41.60 -14.85
CA LYS A 484 -9.15 -40.83 -16.00
C LYS A 484 -10.07 -41.09 -17.20
N GLY A 485 -10.60 -40.01 -17.77
CA GLY A 485 -11.26 -40.00 -19.07
C GLY A 485 -10.25 -39.85 -20.21
N THR A 486 -10.76 -39.50 -21.40
CA THR A 486 -9.91 -39.07 -22.52
C THR A 486 -9.37 -37.68 -22.24
N LEU A 487 -8.05 -37.47 -22.40
CA LEU A 487 -7.41 -36.16 -22.24
C LEU A 487 -8.06 -35.13 -23.17
N ASP A 488 -8.61 -34.08 -22.57
CA ASP A 488 -9.17 -32.90 -23.23
C ASP A 488 -8.12 -31.79 -23.25
N ARG A 489 -7.56 -31.55 -24.44
CA ARG A 489 -6.52 -30.53 -24.65
C ARG A 489 -7.06 -29.10 -24.72
N SER A 490 -8.38 -28.92 -24.71
CA SER A 490 -9.01 -27.58 -24.72
C SER A 490 -9.08 -26.96 -23.32
N ILE A 491 -8.87 -27.75 -22.28
CA ILE A 491 -8.74 -27.27 -20.90
C ILE A 491 -7.31 -26.79 -20.73
N GLU A 492 -7.14 -25.47 -20.66
CA GLU A 492 -5.84 -24.82 -20.50
C GLU A 492 -5.61 -24.40 -19.04
N PRO A 493 -4.36 -24.45 -18.55
CA PRO A 493 -4.00 -23.90 -17.25
C PRO A 493 -3.96 -22.37 -17.30
N ILE A 494 -3.97 -21.73 -16.12
CA ILE A 494 -3.60 -20.32 -16.00
C ILE A 494 -2.07 -20.24 -16.06
N ILE A 495 -1.54 -19.49 -17.03
CA ILE A 495 -0.11 -19.29 -17.24
C ILE A 495 0.37 -18.02 -16.55
N CYS A 496 1.44 -18.14 -15.75
CA CYS A 496 1.94 -17.06 -14.90
C CYS A 496 3.28 -16.50 -15.37
N ASN A 497 3.22 -15.37 -16.08
CA ASN A 497 4.38 -14.68 -16.64
C ASN A 497 4.96 -13.69 -15.62
N PHE A 498 5.66 -14.23 -14.62
CA PHE A 498 6.53 -13.44 -13.73
C PHE A 498 7.82 -12.98 -14.43
#